data_AF-A0A7X4IB01-F1
#
_entry.id   AF-A0A7X4IB01-F1
#
_cell.length_a   1.000
_cell.length_b   1.000
_cell.length_c   1.000
_cell.angle_alpha   90.00
_cell.angle_beta   90.00
_cell.angle_gamma   90.00
#
_symmetry.space_group_name_H-M   'P 1'
#
loop_
_entity.id
_entity.type
_entity.pdbx_description
1 polymer ?
#
loop_
_entity_poly.entity_id
_entity_poly.type
_entity_poly.pdbx_seq_one_letter_code
_entity_poly.pdbx_strand_id
1 'polypeptide(L)'
;MLTLKAKDSESSENEPIIETDIFQSDADPSDSPYSQEYFDLMDMIDNTGKQIEYYKMVYTAEIDGLAKRRHSLKTHFLYNVVFLICLIIFDSLFSNIMLSGGGVVMQTYEGWIAVGALILGTIYMICRVIRAYIIYQINVRAGFMTDYLQKHDIHTMIEEEAYCRKILQQMLGYETTLAHITKAVPKTTTEINAAMSEISAMNFDIKDFHYNAGRTIK
;
A
#
# COMPACT_ATOMS: atom_id res chain seq x y z
N MET A 1 45.03 4.39 58.63
CA MET A 1 46.40 4.27 58.10
C MET A 1 46.67 2.77 57.91
N LEU A 2 47.12 2.41 56.71
CA LEU A 2 47.18 1.05 56.14
C LEU A 2 47.76 -0.03 57.08
N THR A 3 47.16 -1.22 57.05
CA THR A 3 47.80 -2.48 57.43
C THR A 3 47.81 -3.45 56.26
N LEU A 4 48.98 -4.08 56.12
CA LEU A 4 49.57 -4.77 54.98
C LEU A 4 49.27 -6.28 54.93
N LYS A 5 49.21 -6.80 53.69
CA LYS A 5 49.76 -8.05 53.11
C LYS A 5 49.72 -9.40 53.86
N ALA A 6 49.24 -10.41 53.14
CA ALA A 6 49.87 -11.73 52.93
C ALA A 6 49.53 -12.13 51.46
N LYS A 7 50.43 -12.43 50.50
CA LYS A 7 51.62 -13.30 50.35
C LYS A 7 51.29 -14.68 49.75
N ASP A 8 51.57 -14.79 48.45
CA ASP A 8 52.19 -15.84 47.60
C ASP A 8 51.77 -17.33 47.65
N SER A 9 51.59 -17.88 46.42
CA SER A 9 52.10 -19.16 45.82
C SER A 9 51.87 -20.49 46.55
N GLU A 10 51.71 -21.68 45.94
CA GLU A 10 51.78 -22.24 44.58
C GLU A 10 51.32 -23.72 44.67
N SER A 11 50.93 -24.32 43.53
CA SER A 11 51.19 -25.73 43.11
C SER A 11 50.63 -26.96 43.89
N SER A 12 49.82 -27.79 43.20
CA SER A 12 50.12 -29.19 42.77
C SER A 12 48.86 -29.80 42.13
N GLU A 13 48.83 -30.14 40.84
CA GLU A 13 49.23 -31.43 40.23
C GLU A 13 48.27 -32.61 40.55
N ASN A 14 47.61 -33.10 39.49
CA ASN A 14 46.94 -34.39 39.28
C ASN A 14 45.68 -34.76 40.09
N GLU A 15 44.51 -34.63 39.44
CA GLU A 15 43.35 -35.49 39.68
C GLU A 15 42.92 -36.18 38.36
N PRO A 16 42.49 -37.45 38.42
CA PRO A 16 42.28 -38.30 37.25
C PRO A 16 41.03 -37.90 36.46
N ILE A 17 41.14 -37.90 35.13
CA ILE A 17 40.04 -37.75 34.19
C ILE A 17 39.09 -38.94 34.38
N ILE A 18 37.95 -38.68 35.02
CA ILE A 18 36.80 -39.58 34.96
C ILE A 18 36.21 -39.39 33.56
N GLU A 19 36.50 -40.33 32.65
CA GLU A 19 35.68 -40.57 31.47
C GLU A 19 34.25 -40.85 31.95
N THR A 20 33.47 -39.77 32.02
CA THR A 20 32.03 -39.90 31.94
C THR A 20 31.76 -40.12 30.48
N ASP A 21 31.44 -41.36 30.12
CA ASP A 21 30.62 -41.68 28.96
C ASP A 21 29.36 -40.83 29.07
N ILE A 22 29.43 -39.61 28.53
CA ILE A 22 28.26 -38.80 28.29
C ILE A 22 27.57 -39.53 27.16
N PHE A 23 26.58 -40.32 27.56
CA PHE A 23 25.51 -40.87 26.73
C PHE A 23 25.41 -40.07 25.44
N GLN A 24 25.94 -40.62 24.35
CA GLN A 24 25.34 -40.40 23.05
C GLN A 24 23.91 -40.88 23.23
N SER A 25 22.99 -39.94 23.44
CA SER A 25 21.59 -40.20 23.18
C SER A 25 21.53 -40.44 21.68
N ASP A 26 21.68 -41.69 21.27
CA ASP A 26 21.10 -42.23 20.06
C ASP A 26 19.57 -42.13 20.24
N ALA A 27 19.08 -40.88 20.25
CA ALA A 27 17.69 -40.61 19.94
C ALA A 27 17.60 -40.91 18.44
N ASP A 28 17.29 -42.17 18.15
CA ASP A 28 16.84 -42.63 16.86
C ASP A 28 15.79 -41.60 16.37
N PRO A 29 15.96 -40.93 15.21
CA PRO A 29 15.03 -39.91 14.74
C PRO A 29 13.63 -40.47 14.39
N SER A 30 13.34 -41.72 14.77
CA SER A 30 12.16 -42.49 14.37
C SER A 30 11.00 -42.50 15.39
N ASP A 31 11.13 -41.85 16.56
CA ASP A 31 10.06 -41.78 17.57
C ASP A 31 9.01 -40.67 17.33
N SER A 32 8.89 -40.18 16.10
CA SER A 32 7.76 -39.35 15.68
C SER A 32 6.62 -40.24 15.17
N PRO A 33 5.40 -40.19 15.73
CA PRO A 33 4.23 -40.88 15.17
C PRO A 33 3.79 -40.31 13.80
N TYR A 34 4.48 -39.29 13.28
CA TYR A 34 4.20 -38.61 12.02
C TYR A 34 5.33 -38.83 11.00
N SER A 35 4.94 -39.10 9.75
CA SER A 35 5.85 -39.27 8.62
C SER A 35 6.55 -37.96 8.24
N GLN A 36 7.70 -38.04 7.56
CA GLN A 36 8.39 -36.86 7.00
C GLN A 36 7.46 -36.01 6.13
N GLU A 37 6.63 -36.66 5.30
CA GLU A 37 5.63 -36.02 4.44
C GLU A 37 4.65 -35.14 5.23
N TYR A 38 4.31 -35.54 6.46
CA TYR A 38 3.43 -34.76 7.33
C TYR A 38 4.12 -33.47 7.83
N PHE A 39 5.41 -33.54 8.16
CA PHE A 39 6.18 -32.35 8.54
C PHE A 39 6.35 -31.40 7.36
N ASP A 40 6.65 -31.92 6.17
CA ASP A 40 6.76 -31.13 4.95
C ASP A 40 5.44 -30.41 4.62
N LEU A 41 4.30 -31.08 4.82
CA LEU A 41 2.98 -30.45 4.70
C LEU A 41 2.77 -29.34 5.72
N MET A 42 3.16 -29.54 6.98
CA MET A 42 3.01 -28.51 8.03
C MET A 42 3.88 -27.28 7.75
N ASP A 43 5.11 -27.47 7.28
CA ASP A 43 5.99 -26.37 6.85
C ASP A 43 5.41 -25.64 5.64
N MET A 44 4.83 -26.36 4.69
CA MET A 44 4.14 -25.77 3.55
C MET A 44 2.93 -24.96 3.98
N ILE A 45 2.17 -25.45 4.97
CA ILE A 45 1.02 -24.75 5.55
C ILE A 45 1.46 -23.45 6.22
N ASP A 46 2.49 -23.50 7.08
CA ASP A 46 2.99 -22.33 7.80
C ASP A 46 3.54 -21.26 6.83
N ASN A 47 4.37 -21.67 5.87
CA ASN A 47 4.92 -20.75 4.87
C ASN A 47 3.84 -20.11 4.00
N THR A 48 2.84 -20.90 3.57
CA THR A 48 1.72 -20.40 2.78
C THR A 48 0.85 -19.45 3.61
N GLY A 49 0.60 -19.77 4.88
CA GLY A 49 -0.11 -18.90 5.81
C GLY A 49 0.56 -17.53 5.95
N LYS A 50 1.88 -17.50 6.13
CA LYS A 50 2.68 -16.26 6.17
C LYS A 50 2.58 -15.45 4.88
N GLN A 51 2.62 -16.10 3.71
CA GLN A 51 2.46 -15.41 2.43
C GLN A 51 1.06 -14.81 2.25
N ILE A 52 0.01 -15.54 2.63
CA ILE A 52 -1.37 -15.06 2.60
C ILE A 52 -1.50 -13.83 3.52
N GLU A 53 -0.98 -13.89 4.74
CA GLU A 53 -1.02 -12.79 5.69
C GLU A 53 -0.29 -11.56 5.17
N TYR A 54 0.92 -11.75 4.61
CA TYR A 54 1.68 -10.68 3.96
C TYR A 54 0.85 -9.97 2.88
N TYR A 55 0.28 -10.71 1.94
CA TYR A 55 -0.51 -10.12 0.87
C TYR A 55 -1.79 -9.46 1.40
N LYS A 56 -2.46 -10.04 2.39
CA LYS A 56 -3.60 -9.40 3.06
C LYS A 56 -3.20 -8.05 3.65
N MET A 57 -2.07 -7.99 4.36
CA MET A 57 -1.58 -6.75 4.96
C MET A 57 -1.26 -5.69 3.89
N VAL A 58 -0.51 -6.06 2.86
CA VAL A 58 -0.11 -5.14 1.77
C VAL A 58 -1.33 -4.59 1.04
N TYR A 59 -2.24 -5.45 0.57
CA TYR A 59 -3.38 -5.01 -0.22
C TYR A 59 -4.46 -4.32 0.61
N THR A 60 -4.54 -4.59 1.91
CA THR A 60 -5.39 -3.81 2.83
C THR A 60 -4.82 -2.39 3.00
N ALA A 61 -3.51 -2.27 3.22
CA ALA A 61 -2.85 -0.97 3.33
C ALA A 61 -3.01 -0.13 2.05
N GLU A 62 -2.98 -0.77 0.87
CA GLU A 62 -3.16 -0.10 -0.41
C GLU A 62 -4.60 0.47 -0.57
N ILE A 63 -5.61 -0.29 -0.13
CA ILE A 63 -7.02 0.17 -0.08
C ILE A 63 -7.21 1.31 0.92
N ASP A 64 -6.58 1.25 2.08
CA ASP A 64 -6.64 2.34 3.06
C ASP A 64 -5.95 3.60 2.51
N GLY A 65 -4.83 3.42 1.80
CA GLY A 65 -4.12 4.48 1.08
C GLY A 65 -5.00 5.14 0.00
N LEU A 66 -5.82 4.37 -0.71
CA LEU A 66 -6.76 4.87 -1.73
C LEU A 66 -7.78 5.86 -1.15
N ALA A 67 -8.30 5.62 0.06
CA ALA A 67 -9.23 6.54 0.72
C ALA A 67 -8.58 7.92 0.96
N LYS A 68 -7.34 7.92 1.44
CA LYS A 68 -6.56 9.16 1.65
C LYS A 68 -6.28 9.89 0.34
N ARG A 69 -5.92 9.16 -0.74
CA ARG A 69 -5.69 9.73 -2.07
C ARG A 69 -6.97 10.37 -2.65
N ARG A 70 -8.12 9.70 -2.53
CA ARG A 70 -9.44 10.26 -2.94
C ARG A 70 -9.81 11.52 -2.19
N HIS A 71 -9.60 11.53 -0.87
CA HIS A 71 -9.85 12.71 -0.05
C HIS A 71 -8.98 13.89 -0.50
N SER A 72 -7.68 13.66 -0.69
CA SER A 72 -6.75 14.68 -1.20
C SER A 72 -7.20 15.25 -2.55
N LEU A 73 -7.62 14.39 -3.50
CA LEU A 73 -8.10 14.82 -4.81
C LEU A 73 -9.35 15.71 -4.70
N LYS A 74 -10.32 15.32 -3.88
CA LYS A 74 -11.53 16.10 -3.60
C LYS A 74 -11.19 17.46 -3.00
N THR A 75 -10.28 17.49 -2.04
CA THR A 75 -9.84 18.72 -1.38
C THR A 75 -9.12 19.66 -2.35
N HIS A 76 -8.24 19.15 -3.21
CA HIS A 76 -7.59 19.95 -4.25
C HIS A 76 -8.59 20.54 -5.25
N PHE A 77 -9.58 19.76 -5.69
CA PHE A 77 -10.66 20.25 -6.53
C PHE A 77 -11.45 21.37 -5.83
N LEU A 78 -11.83 21.17 -4.56
CA LEU A 78 -12.57 22.15 -3.79
C LEU A 78 -11.80 23.46 -3.63
N TYR A 79 -10.49 23.42 -3.32
CA TYR A 79 -9.66 24.62 -3.23
C TYR A 79 -9.61 25.39 -4.55
N ASN A 80 -9.47 24.70 -5.68
CA ASN A 80 -9.44 25.37 -6.98
C ASN A 80 -10.78 26.05 -7.31
N VAL A 81 -11.91 25.42 -6.94
CA VAL A 81 -13.25 26.00 -7.11
C VAL A 81 -13.44 27.23 -6.21
N VAL A 82 -13.09 27.13 -4.92
CA VAL A 82 -13.18 28.25 -3.98
C VAL A 82 -12.31 29.42 -4.45
N PHE A 83 -11.08 29.15 -4.91
CA PHE A 83 -10.20 30.18 -5.44
C PHE A 83 -10.78 30.86 -6.68
N LEU A 84 -11.38 30.10 -7.61
CA LEU A 84 -12.06 30.65 -8.77
C LEU A 84 -13.23 31.57 -8.37
N ILE A 85 -14.04 31.17 -7.38
CA ILE A 85 -15.14 32.00 -6.87
C ILE A 85 -14.60 33.30 -6.26
N CYS A 86 -13.55 33.23 -5.42
CA CYS A 86 -12.92 34.41 -4.85
C CYS A 86 -12.38 35.36 -5.93
N LEU A 87 -11.80 34.81 -7.00
CA LEU A 87 -11.28 35.58 -8.12
C LEU A 87 -12.41 36.29 -8.87
N ILE A 88 -13.53 35.60 -9.16
CA ILE A 88 -14.70 36.21 -9.82
C ILE A 88 -15.30 37.33 -8.96
N ILE A 89 -15.40 37.13 -7.64
CA ILE A 89 -15.87 38.16 -6.71
C ILE A 89 -14.92 39.36 -6.71
N PHE A 90 -13.61 39.11 -6.66
CA PHE A 90 -12.59 40.15 -6.71
C PHE A 90 -12.69 40.96 -8.01
N ASP A 91 -12.79 40.29 -9.17
CA ASP A 91 -12.94 40.94 -10.46
C ASP A 91 -14.22 41.78 -10.55
N SER A 92 -15.32 41.28 -9.95
CA SER A 92 -16.58 42.01 -9.88
C SER A 92 -16.48 43.26 -9.01
N LEU A 93 -15.84 43.16 -7.85
CA LEU A 93 -15.58 44.30 -6.96
C LEU A 93 -14.64 45.32 -7.62
N PHE A 94 -13.56 44.85 -8.22
CA PHE A 94 -12.58 45.67 -8.93
C PHE A 94 -13.24 46.44 -10.07
N SER A 95 -14.05 45.77 -10.89
CA SER A 95 -14.80 46.39 -12.00
C SER A 95 -15.81 47.44 -11.51
N ASN A 96 -16.51 47.19 -10.39
CA ASN A 96 -17.45 48.15 -9.82
C ASN A 96 -16.75 49.39 -9.26
N ILE A 97 -15.55 49.24 -8.67
CA ILE A 97 -14.74 50.38 -8.19
C ILE A 97 -14.26 51.22 -9.39
N MET A 98 -13.84 50.58 -10.48
CA MET A 98 -13.45 51.25 -11.73
C MET A 98 -14.62 52.06 -12.34
N LEU A 99 -15.82 51.48 -12.39
CA LEU A 99 -17.01 52.12 -12.97
C LEU A 99 -17.55 53.27 -12.10
N SER A 100 -17.39 53.21 -10.78
CA SER A 100 -17.89 54.22 -9.83
C SER A 100 -16.98 55.45 -9.67
N GLY A 101 -15.94 55.59 -10.50
CA GLY A 101 -15.05 56.76 -10.50
C GLY A 101 -13.91 56.67 -9.48
N GLY A 102 -13.55 55.45 -9.05
CA GLY A 102 -12.43 55.15 -8.15
C GLY A 102 -11.06 55.44 -8.77
N GLY A 103 -10.75 56.73 -8.98
CA GLY A 103 -9.40 57.24 -9.25
C GLY A 103 -9.04 57.38 -10.74
N VAL A 104 -8.76 58.61 -11.14
CA VAL A 104 -8.15 59.02 -12.44
C VAL A 104 -6.88 58.20 -12.77
N VAL A 105 -6.23 57.62 -11.76
CA VAL A 105 -5.03 56.78 -11.86
C VAL A 105 -5.31 55.43 -12.56
N MET A 106 -6.53 54.89 -12.53
CA MET A 106 -6.83 53.60 -13.16
C MET A 106 -7.41 53.70 -14.58
N GLN A 107 -7.67 54.91 -15.10
CA GLN A 107 -7.92 55.12 -16.54
C GLN A 107 -6.63 55.26 -17.36
N THR A 108 -5.48 55.10 -16.71
CA THR A 108 -4.17 55.05 -17.36
C THR A 108 -3.99 53.71 -18.09
N TYR A 109 -3.00 53.67 -18.99
CA TYR A 109 -2.57 52.44 -19.66
C TYR A 109 -2.26 51.29 -18.67
N GLU A 110 -1.77 51.61 -17.47
CA GLU A 110 -1.46 50.63 -16.42
C GLU A 110 -2.72 49.95 -15.86
N GLY A 111 -3.83 50.69 -15.73
CA GLY A 111 -5.12 50.14 -15.31
C GLY A 111 -5.71 49.14 -16.33
N TRP A 112 -5.57 49.43 -17.63
CA TRP A 112 -6.00 48.51 -18.69
C TRP A 112 -5.15 47.23 -18.75
N ILE A 113 -3.85 47.31 -18.47
CA ILE A 113 -2.99 46.12 -18.32
C ILE A 113 -3.45 45.28 -17.14
N ALA A 114 -3.76 45.90 -16.00
CA ALA A 114 -4.24 45.17 -14.82
C ALA A 114 -5.55 44.42 -15.12
N VAL A 115 -6.51 45.04 -15.81
CA VAL A 115 -7.74 44.37 -16.27
C VAL A 115 -7.44 43.20 -17.20
N GLY A 116 -6.54 43.39 -18.18
CA GLY A 116 -6.11 42.31 -19.08
C GLY A 116 -5.49 41.12 -18.34
N ALA A 117 -4.67 41.38 -17.32
CA ALA A 117 -4.07 40.35 -16.48
C ALA A 117 -5.10 39.58 -15.64
N LEU A 118 -6.13 40.27 -15.11
CA LEU A 118 -7.23 39.62 -14.36
C LEU A 118 -8.05 38.70 -15.26
N ILE A 119 -8.37 39.13 -16.48
CA ILE A 119 -9.09 38.29 -17.46
C ILE A 119 -8.27 37.04 -17.80
N LEU A 120 -6.98 37.18 -18.10
CA LEU A 120 -6.11 36.04 -18.38
C LEU A 120 -5.97 35.11 -17.17
N GLY A 121 -5.85 35.67 -15.96
CA GLY A 121 -5.85 34.92 -14.70
C GLY A 121 -7.12 34.12 -14.48
N THR A 122 -8.28 34.71 -14.78
CA THR A 122 -9.58 34.04 -14.72
C THR A 122 -9.66 32.89 -15.71
N ILE A 123 -9.30 33.11 -16.97
CA ILE A 123 -9.31 32.07 -18.01
C ILE A 123 -8.40 30.91 -17.59
N TYR A 124 -7.19 31.21 -17.11
CA TYR A 124 -6.27 30.21 -16.61
C TYR A 124 -6.87 29.39 -15.46
N MET A 125 -7.52 30.05 -14.50
CA MET A 125 -8.16 29.37 -13.38
C MET A 125 -9.35 28.50 -13.81
N ILE A 126 -10.14 28.94 -14.80
CA ILE A 126 -11.21 28.13 -15.38
C ILE A 126 -10.62 26.86 -16.01
N CYS A 127 -9.58 26.97 -16.83
CA CYS A 127 -8.89 25.81 -17.42
C CYS A 127 -8.35 24.86 -16.33
N ARG A 128 -7.78 25.41 -15.26
CA ARG A 128 -7.26 24.63 -14.13
C ARG A 128 -8.36 23.88 -13.37
N VAL A 129 -9.52 24.51 -13.17
CA VAL A 129 -10.69 23.87 -12.55
C VAL A 129 -11.26 22.77 -13.44
N ILE A 130 -11.38 23.00 -14.75
CA ILE A 130 -11.83 21.98 -15.72
C ILE A 130 -10.90 20.77 -15.69
N ARG A 131 -9.59 20.99 -15.71
CA ARG A 131 -8.61 19.89 -15.60
C ARG A 131 -8.78 19.12 -14.29
N ALA A 132 -8.89 19.81 -13.16
CA ALA A 132 -9.10 19.17 -11.86
C ALA A 132 -10.42 18.37 -11.82
N TYR A 133 -11.47 18.88 -12.44
CA TYR A 133 -12.76 18.20 -12.57
C TYR A 133 -12.67 16.92 -13.40
N ILE A 134 -11.98 16.95 -14.55
CA ILE A 134 -11.78 15.76 -15.39
C ILE A 134 -11.04 14.66 -14.62
N ILE A 135 -9.95 15.03 -13.92
CA ILE A 135 -9.18 14.08 -13.10
C ILE A 135 -10.05 13.52 -11.97
N TYR A 136 -10.88 14.36 -11.34
CA TYR A 136 -11.83 13.91 -10.33
C TYR A 136 -12.84 12.90 -10.89
N GLN A 137 -13.44 13.19 -12.04
CA GLN A 137 -14.43 12.31 -12.67
C GLN A 137 -13.85 10.95 -13.08
N ILE A 138 -12.66 10.93 -13.70
CA ILE A 138 -11.95 9.69 -14.08
C ILE A 138 -11.69 8.78 -12.86
N ASN A 139 -11.48 9.37 -11.68
CA ASN A 139 -11.17 8.62 -10.45
C ASN A 139 -12.37 8.24 -9.60
N VAL A 140 -13.56 8.76 -9.90
CA VAL A 140 -14.78 8.55 -9.09
C VAL A 140 -15.88 7.85 -9.87
N ARG A 141 -15.94 8.05 -11.19
CA ARG A 141 -16.99 7.48 -12.03
C ARG A 141 -16.46 6.35 -12.90
N ALA A 142 -16.93 5.13 -12.62
CA ALA A 142 -16.71 3.99 -13.49
C ALA A 142 -17.30 4.27 -14.88
N GLY A 143 -16.55 3.95 -15.94
CA GLY A 143 -17.02 4.12 -17.32
C GLY A 143 -16.80 5.51 -17.93
N PHE A 144 -16.20 6.47 -17.21
CA PHE A 144 -15.93 7.80 -17.76
C PHE A 144 -14.67 7.80 -18.64
N MET A 145 -14.82 8.14 -19.93
CA MET A 145 -13.74 8.20 -20.92
C MET A 145 -12.93 6.89 -21.07
N THR A 146 -13.57 5.73 -20.92
CA THR A 146 -12.90 4.41 -20.99
C THR A 146 -12.08 4.21 -22.26
N ASP A 147 -12.59 4.63 -23.42
CA ASP A 147 -11.87 4.48 -24.69
C ASP A 147 -10.56 5.28 -24.70
N TYR A 148 -10.57 6.47 -24.09
CA TYR A 148 -9.37 7.30 -23.95
C TYR A 148 -8.40 6.71 -22.94
N LEU A 149 -8.90 6.24 -21.80
CA LEU A 149 -8.10 5.63 -20.74
C LEU A 149 -7.39 4.38 -21.25
N GLN A 150 -8.12 3.51 -21.96
CA GLN A 150 -7.58 2.29 -22.54
C GLN A 150 -6.54 2.59 -23.64
N LYS A 151 -6.80 3.59 -24.50
CA LYS A 151 -5.86 3.97 -25.56
C LYS A 151 -4.53 4.51 -25.00
N HIS A 152 -4.56 5.15 -23.84
CA HIS A 152 -3.40 5.78 -23.21
C HIS A 152 -2.83 5.01 -22.03
N ASP A 153 -3.29 3.78 -21.80
CA ASP A 153 -2.88 2.90 -20.69
C ASP A 153 -2.97 3.61 -19.32
N ILE A 154 -4.09 4.30 -19.11
CA ILE A 154 -4.33 5.09 -17.89
C ILE A 154 -5.13 4.26 -16.89
N HIS A 155 -4.51 3.91 -15.78
CA HIS A 155 -5.10 3.19 -14.65
C HIS A 155 -5.71 4.14 -13.63
N THR A 156 -6.97 3.90 -13.31
CA THR A 156 -7.77 4.72 -12.38
C THR A 156 -7.74 4.18 -10.96
N MET A 157 -8.08 5.02 -9.97
CA MET A 157 -8.25 4.58 -8.58
C MET A 157 -9.34 3.52 -8.40
N ILE A 158 -10.33 3.50 -9.30
CA ILE A 158 -11.42 2.52 -9.26
C ILE A 158 -10.92 1.15 -9.69
N GLU A 159 -10.10 1.10 -10.73
CA GLU A 159 -9.47 -0.14 -11.20
C GLU A 159 -8.46 -0.66 -10.18
N GLU A 160 -7.68 0.23 -9.55
CA GLU A 160 -6.77 -0.14 -8.45
C GLU A 160 -7.55 -0.73 -7.27
N GLU A 161 -8.65 -0.11 -6.85
CA GLU A 161 -9.49 -0.65 -5.77
C GLU A 161 -10.08 -2.02 -6.14
N ALA A 162 -10.60 -2.16 -7.36
CA ALA A 162 -11.17 -3.42 -7.83
C ALA A 162 -10.11 -4.53 -7.88
N TYR A 163 -8.88 -4.20 -8.31
CA TYR A 163 -7.75 -5.11 -8.34
C TYR A 163 -7.36 -5.57 -6.93
N CYS A 164 -7.15 -4.64 -5.99
CA CYS A 164 -6.82 -4.97 -4.61
C CYS A 164 -7.91 -5.83 -3.95
N ARG A 165 -9.19 -5.50 -4.15
CA ARG A 165 -10.32 -6.29 -3.63
C ARG A 165 -10.34 -7.71 -4.19
N LYS A 166 -10.06 -7.88 -5.49
CA LYS A 166 -10.00 -9.20 -6.13
C LYS A 166 -8.88 -10.05 -5.53
N ILE A 167 -7.72 -9.48 -5.29
CA ILE A 167 -6.60 -10.19 -4.64
C ILE A 167 -6.93 -10.56 -3.21
N LEU A 168 -7.49 -9.63 -2.43
CA LEU A 168 -7.91 -9.93 -1.07
C LEU A 168 -8.95 -11.06 -1.02
N GLN A 169 -9.89 -11.08 -1.96
CA GLN A 169 -10.86 -12.17 -2.09
C GLN A 169 -10.18 -13.51 -2.42
N GLN A 170 -9.17 -13.50 -3.28
CA GLN A 170 -8.37 -14.68 -3.59
C GLN A 170 -7.59 -15.18 -2.35
N MET A 171 -6.98 -14.27 -1.59
CA MET A 171 -6.27 -14.58 -0.34
C MET A 171 -7.19 -15.19 0.73
N LEU A 172 -8.42 -14.67 0.86
CA LEU A 172 -9.43 -15.25 1.73
C LEU A 172 -9.80 -16.67 1.29
N GLY A 173 -9.92 -16.92 -0.02
CA GLY A 173 -10.13 -18.26 -0.56
C GLY A 173 -9.01 -19.23 -0.18
N TYR A 174 -7.76 -18.80 -0.32
CA TYR A 174 -6.60 -19.59 0.08
C TYR A 174 -6.56 -19.86 1.59
N GLU A 175 -6.85 -18.85 2.42
CA GLU A 175 -6.94 -18.99 3.87
C GLU A 175 -8.00 -20.02 4.29
N THR A 176 -9.18 -20.00 3.65
CA THR A 176 -10.22 -20.99 3.92
C THR A 176 -9.82 -22.40 3.52
N THR A 177 -9.11 -22.55 2.40
CA THR A 177 -8.60 -23.85 1.93
C THR A 177 -7.55 -24.38 2.91
N LEU A 178 -6.63 -23.52 3.34
CA LEU A 178 -5.60 -23.86 4.31
C LEU A 178 -6.20 -24.30 5.64
N ALA A 179 -7.17 -23.55 6.16
CA ALA A 179 -7.89 -23.88 7.39
C ALA A 179 -8.64 -25.22 7.29
N HIS A 180 -9.20 -25.54 6.12
CA HIS A 180 -9.84 -26.83 5.87
C HIS A 180 -8.84 -27.99 5.92
N ILE A 181 -7.69 -27.84 5.25
CA ILE A 181 -6.60 -28.84 5.26
C ILE A 181 -6.08 -29.04 6.70
N THR A 182 -5.79 -27.96 7.43
CA THR A 182 -5.31 -28.04 8.82
C THR A 182 -6.32 -28.75 9.73
N LYS A 183 -7.62 -28.46 9.55
CA LYS A 183 -8.69 -29.10 10.34
C LYS A 183 -8.92 -30.56 9.98
N ALA A 184 -8.70 -30.94 8.72
CA ALA A 184 -8.85 -32.32 8.27
C ALA A 184 -7.81 -33.26 8.89
N VAL A 185 -6.65 -32.72 9.32
CA VAL A 185 -5.52 -33.46 9.91
C VAL A 185 -5.22 -34.72 9.07
N PRO A 186 -4.75 -34.55 7.82
CA PRO A 186 -4.50 -35.67 6.91
C PRO A 186 -3.49 -36.63 7.53
N LYS A 187 -3.82 -37.93 7.52
CA LYS A 187 -3.05 -38.97 8.23
C LYS A 187 -2.43 -40.00 7.29
N THR A 188 -2.98 -40.13 6.09
CA THR A 188 -2.46 -41.05 5.08
C THR A 188 -1.59 -40.31 4.07
N THR A 189 -0.57 -40.97 3.53
CA THR A 189 0.28 -40.42 2.47
C THR A 189 -0.54 -39.90 1.27
N THR A 190 -1.66 -40.55 0.93
CA THR A 190 -2.57 -40.09 -0.13
C THR A 190 -3.23 -38.75 0.21
N GLU A 191 -3.74 -38.59 1.43
CA GLU A 191 -4.34 -37.33 1.88
C GLU A 191 -3.31 -36.22 2.00
N ILE A 192 -2.11 -36.54 2.49
CA ILE A 192 -1.00 -35.59 2.62
C ILE A 192 -0.55 -35.08 1.24
N ASN A 193 -0.37 -35.98 0.27
CA ASN A 193 -0.01 -35.61 -1.11
C ASN A 193 -1.11 -34.79 -1.81
N ALA A 194 -2.38 -35.12 -1.56
CA ALA A 194 -3.50 -34.33 -2.07
C ALA A 194 -3.49 -32.90 -1.50
N ALA A 195 -3.30 -32.76 -0.18
CA ALA A 195 -3.20 -31.47 0.49
C ALA A 195 -2.02 -30.63 0.00
N MET A 196 -0.82 -31.22 -0.14
CA MET A 196 0.34 -30.53 -0.69
C MET A 196 0.12 -30.08 -2.14
N SER A 197 -0.57 -30.89 -2.95
CA SER A 197 -0.93 -30.52 -4.32
C SER A 197 -1.92 -29.36 -4.36
N GLU A 198 -2.91 -29.31 -3.47
CA GLU A 198 -3.85 -28.19 -3.37
C GLU A 198 -3.14 -26.89 -2.98
N ILE A 199 -2.22 -26.95 -2.02
CA ILE A 199 -1.42 -25.78 -1.61
C ILE A 199 -0.50 -25.33 -2.74
N SER A 200 0.15 -26.26 -3.44
CA SER A 200 1.04 -25.95 -4.57
C SER A 200 0.31 -25.35 -5.77
N ALA A 201 -1.01 -25.57 -5.89
CA ALA A 201 -1.84 -24.98 -6.93
C ALA A 201 -2.21 -23.50 -6.64
N MET A 202 -1.96 -23.01 -5.43
CA MET A 202 -2.19 -21.60 -5.07
C MET A 202 -1.21 -20.70 -5.81
N ASN A 203 -1.74 -19.81 -6.65
CA ASN A 203 -0.94 -18.85 -7.39
C ASN A 203 -0.70 -17.58 -6.57
N PHE A 204 0.58 -17.30 -6.28
CA PHE A 204 1.08 -16.09 -5.62
C PHE A 204 1.86 -15.16 -6.56
N ASP A 205 1.93 -15.46 -7.86
CA ASP A 205 2.47 -14.56 -8.89
C ASP A 205 1.45 -13.44 -9.19
N ILE A 206 1.42 -12.46 -8.28
CA ILE A 206 0.50 -11.33 -8.33
C ILE A 206 1.25 -10.16 -8.96
N LYS A 207 0.78 -9.72 -10.11
CA LYS A 207 1.38 -8.59 -10.83
C LYS A 207 1.22 -7.29 -10.05
N ASP A 208 2.19 -6.40 -10.16
CA ASP A 208 2.04 -5.05 -9.64
C ASP A 208 1.03 -4.27 -10.51
N PHE A 209 0.02 -3.69 -9.86
CA PHE A 209 -0.92 -2.77 -10.48
C PHE A 209 -0.81 -1.42 -9.79
N HIS A 210 -0.44 -0.38 -10.55
CA HIS A 210 -0.23 0.96 -9.99
C HIS A 210 -1.09 2.00 -10.69
N TYR A 211 -1.75 2.81 -9.89
CA TYR A 211 -2.46 4.00 -10.35
C TYR A 211 -1.53 5.01 -11.03
N ASN A 212 -1.93 5.48 -12.22
CA ASN A 212 -1.14 6.46 -12.99
C ASN A 212 -1.95 7.67 -13.48
N ALA A 213 -3.29 7.69 -13.39
CA ALA A 213 -4.14 8.75 -13.95
C ALA A 213 -3.87 10.17 -13.38
N GLY A 214 -3.17 10.27 -12.26
CA GLY A 214 -2.73 11.55 -11.68
C GLY A 214 -1.36 12.06 -12.14
N ARG A 215 -0.57 11.24 -12.85
CA ARG A 215 0.79 11.56 -13.31
C ARG A 215 0.88 11.82 -14.82
N THR A 216 0.01 11.22 -15.62
CA THR A 216 0.12 11.17 -17.08
C THR A 216 -0.73 12.18 -17.84
N ILE A 217 -1.74 12.80 -17.22
CA ILE A 217 -2.50 13.85 -17.88
C ILE A 217 -1.64 15.12 -17.85
N LYS A 218 -0.73 15.28 -18.82
CA LYS A 218 0.07 16.49 -19.04
C LYS A 218 -0.73 17.52 -19.84
#